data_AF-A0A3E0KC24-F1
#
_entry.id   AF-A0A3E0KC24-F1
#
_cell.length_a   1.000
_cell.length_b   1.000
_cell.length_c   1.000
_cell.angle_alpha   90.00
_cell.angle_beta   90.00
_cell.angle_gamma   90.00
#
_symmetry.space_group_name_H-M   'P 1'
#
loop_
_entity.id
_entity.type
_entity.pdbx_description
1 polymer ?
#
loop_
_entity_poly.entity_id
_entity_poly.type
_entity_poly.pdbx_seq_one_letter_code
_entity_poly.pdbx_strand_id
1 'polypeptide(L)'
;MVLRRAVARVELLRRIAREVLPLTARELARWEQRIHCIPNPELRRQARASITSKRFHCEGGSVFAALRPDCAPTLVRLIVALQTISDYLDNLCDRSVSCDETDFRRLHQAMLDAVDETGPLHDYYALHPNRDDGGYLAALVQECRACVRELPSYPVVRERVKGLVGLYNDLQVYKHGPLKRREKLLEDWFSRQGGPWRDRGSAFFIHLSHAGDGEERV
;
A
#
# COMPACT_ATOMS: atom_id res chain seq x y z
N MET A 1 -20.62 -3.23 -33.46
CA MET A 1 -19.74 -2.59 -32.44
C MET A 1 -20.21 -2.82 -31.00
N VAL A 2 -21.51 -2.73 -30.71
CA VAL A 2 -22.08 -2.93 -29.35
C VAL A 2 -21.86 -4.34 -28.79
N LEU A 3 -22.15 -5.39 -29.58
CA LEU A 3 -22.01 -6.78 -29.14
C LEU A 3 -20.57 -7.15 -28.74
N ARG A 4 -19.56 -6.72 -29.52
CA ARG A 4 -18.14 -6.94 -29.18
C ARG A 4 -17.73 -6.29 -27.86
N ARG A 5 -18.25 -5.09 -27.57
CA ARG A 5 -18.00 -4.39 -26.29
C ARG A 5 -18.68 -5.11 -25.13
N ALA A 6 -19.90 -5.61 -25.31
CA ALA A 6 -20.61 -6.39 -24.31
C ALA A 6 -19.87 -7.70 -23.97
N VAL A 7 -19.43 -8.45 -24.98
CA VAL A 7 -18.64 -9.68 -24.81
C VAL A 7 -17.32 -9.40 -24.08
N ALA A 8 -16.61 -8.33 -24.44
CA ALA A 8 -15.38 -7.95 -23.76
C ALA A 8 -15.58 -7.61 -22.27
N ARG A 9 -16.70 -6.95 -21.92
CA ARG A 9 -17.04 -6.65 -20.52
C ARG A 9 -17.38 -7.92 -19.74
N VAL A 10 -18.16 -8.82 -20.33
CA VAL A 10 -18.49 -10.11 -19.70
C VAL A 10 -17.24 -10.94 -19.47
N GLU A 11 -16.32 -10.99 -20.44
CA GLU A 11 -15.06 -11.72 -20.28
C GLU A 11 -14.16 -11.09 -19.21
N LEU A 12 -14.09 -9.76 -19.14
CA LEU A 12 -13.36 -9.06 -18.07
C LEU A 12 -13.92 -9.41 -16.69
N LEU A 13 -15.25 -9.32 -16.51
CA LEU A 13 -15.92 -9.69 -15.26
C LEU A 13 -15.70 -11.16 -14.91
N ARG A 14 -15.74 -12.04 -15.91
CA ARG A 14 -15.46 -13.48 -15.75
C ARG A 14 -14.05 -13.71 -15.22
N ARG A 15 -13.04 -13.03 -15.79
CA ARG A 15 -11.64 -13.12 -15.34
C ARG A 15 -11.45 -12.57 -13.94
N ILE A 16 -12.05 -11.42 -13.63
CA ILE A 16 -12.02 -10.86 -12.27
C ILE A 16 -12.56 -11.91 -11.29
N ALA A 17 -13.75 -12.45 -11.54
CA ALA A 17 -14.43 -13.36 -10.62
C ALA A 17 -13.77 -14.75 -10.51
N ARG A 18 -13.28 -15.31 -11.62
CA ARG A 18 -12.82 -16.72 -11.68
C ARG A 18 -11.31 -16.91 -11.61
N GLU A 19 -10.54 -15.86 -11.89
CA GLU A 19 -9.08 -15.95 -11.96
C GLU A 19 -8.44 -15.02 -10.94
N VAL A 20 -8.73 -13.72 -11.01
CA VAL A 20 -8.08 -12.71 -10.17
C VAL A 20 -8.48 -12.81 -8.69
N LEU A 21 -9.78 -12.73 -8.36
CA LEU A 21 -10.21 -12.76 -6.95
C LEU A 21 -9.80 -14.06 -6.22
N PRO A 22 -9.87 -15.25 -6.84
CA PRO A 22 -9.33 -16.46 -6.24
C PRO A 22 -7.81 -16.42 -6.01
N LEU A 23 -7.03 -15.85 -6.94
CA LEU A 23 -5.59 -15.65 -6.73
C LEU A 23 -5.33 -14.68 -5.57
N THR A 24 -6.06 -13.56 -5.52
CA THR A 24 -5.96 -12.58 -4.42
C THR A 24 -6.25 -13.22 -3.08
N ALA A 25 -7.30 -14.04 -2.98
CA ALA A 25 -7.66 -14.74 -1.75
C ALA A 25 -6.56 -15.72 -1.30
N ARG A 26 -5.91 -16.43 -2.23
CA ARG A 26 -4.79 -17.33 -1.91
C ARG A 26 -3.58 -16.56 -1.40
N GLU A 27 -3.25 -15.44 -2.02
CA GLU A 27 -2.15 -14.58 -1.59
C GLU A 27 -2.38 -13.99 -0.20
N LEU A 28 -3.59 -13.51 0.08
CA LEU A 28 -3.96 -13.03 1.42
C LEU A 28 -3.87 -14.13 2.47
N ALA A 29 -4.39 -15.32 2.19
CA ALA A 29 -4.29 -16.46 3.11
C ALA A 29 -2.81 -16.85 3.37
N ARG A 30 -1.95 -16.79 2.35
CA ARG A 30 -0.51 -17.04 2.49
C ARG A 30 0.15 -16.04 3.43
N TRP A 31 -0.17 -14.75 3.31
CA TRP A 31 0.36 -13.73 4.22
C TRP A 31 -0.23 -13.84 5.63
N GLU A 32 -1.51 -14.18 5.75
CA GLU A 32 -2.16 -14.40 7.05
C GLU A 32 -1.49 -15.53 7.85
N GLN A 33 -1.11 -16.64 7.20
CA GLN A 33 -0.35 -17.72 7.84
C GLN A 33 0.96 -17.21 8.44
N ARG A 34 1.65 -16.30 7.75
CA ARG A 34 2.94 -15.75 8.19
C ARG A 34 2.83 -14.83 9.40
N ILE A 35 1.69 -14.15 9.57
CA ILE A 35 1.40 -13.28 10.72
C ILE A 35 1.45 -14.05 12.05
N HIS A 36 1.09 -15.34 12.06
CA HIS A 36 1.14 -16.16 13.27
C HIS A 36 2.55 -16.29 13.86
N CYS A 37 3.58 -16.15 13.03
CA CYS A 37 4.98 -16.22 13.45
C CYS A 37 5.53 -14.89 13.96
N ILE A 38 4.77 -13.78 13.90
CA ILE A 38 5.22 -12.48 14.41
C ILE A 38 5.35 -12.55 15.95
N PRO A 39 6.56 -12.35 16.52
CA PRO A 39 6.77 -12.46 17.97
C PRO A 39 6.10 -11.32 18.73
N ASN A 40 6.28 -10.08 18.25
CA ASN A 40 5.74 -8.90 18.92
C ASN A 40 4.20 -8.88 18.84
N PRO A 41 3.48 -8.88 19.99
CA PRO A 41 2.02 -8.98 20.00
C PRO A 41 1.33 -7.77 19.37
N GLU A 42 1.89 -6.57 19.50
CA GLU A 42 1.36 -5.36 18.88
C GLU A 42 1.49 -5.43 17.36
N LEU A 43 2.70 -5.72 16.85
CA LEU A 43 2.95 -5.87 15.42
C LEU A 43 2.07 -6.97 14.81
N ARG A 44 1.91 -8.10 15.51
CA ARG A 44 1.02 -9.20 15.09
C ARG A 44 -0.43 -8.77 15.00
N ARG A 45 -0.92 -8.02 15.99
CA ARG A 45 -2.31 -7.52 16.01
C ARG A 45 -2.55 -6.58 14.84
N GLN A 46 -1.64 -5.63 14.61
CA GLN A 46 -1.79 -4.65 13.53
C GLN A 46 -1.65 -5.27 12.14
N ALA A 47 -0.77 -6.26 11.96
CA ALA A 47 -0.66 -7.02 10.72
C ALA A 47 -1.92 -7.86 10.44
N ARG A 48 -2.51 -8.47 11.48
CA ARG A 48 -3.78 -9.20 11.33
C ARG A 48 -4.89 -8.23 10.89
N ALA A 49 -5.01 -7.10 11.58
CA ALA A 49 -6.00 -6.08 11.24
C ALA A 49 -5.86 -5.59 9.79
N SER A 50 -4.64 -5.39 9.29
CA SER A 50 -4.42 -4.95 7.91
C SER A 50 -4.87 -5.95 6.85
N ILE A 51 -4.99 -7.24 7.17
CA ILE A 51 -5.56 -8.24 6.26
C ILE A 51 -7.07 -8.35 6.46
N THR A 52 -7.55 -8.43 7.71
CA THR A 52 -8.96 -8.77 7.98
C THR A 52 -9.92 -7.62 7.68
N SER A 53 -9.59 -6.37 8.06
CA SER A 53 -10.49 -5.23 7.84
C SER A 53 -10.29 -4.55 6.49
N LYS A 54 -9.10 -4.69 5.88
CA LYS A 54 -8.72 -3.99 4.64
C LYS A 54 -8.55 -4.91 3.42
N ARG A 55 -9.04 -6.16 3.51
CA ARG A 55 -9.06 -7.15 2.41
C ARG A 55 -9.57 -6.58 1.09
N PHE A 56 -10.60 -5.74 1.13
CA PHE A 56 -11.22 -5.16 -0.05
C PHE A 56 -10.26 -4.25 -0.85
N HIS A 57 -9.22 -3.67 -0.23
CA HIS A 57 -8.18 -2.93 -0.94
C HIS A 57 -7.39 -3.85 -1.89
N CYS A 58 -7.01 -5.04 -1.40
CA CYS A 58 -6.30 -6.03 -2.21
C CYS A 58 -7.19 -6.57 -3.33
N GLU A 59 -8.46 -6.88 -3.05
CA GLU A 59 -9.42 -7.35 -4.04
C GLU A 59 -9.69 -6.29 -5.12
N GLY A 60 -9.94 -5.05 -4.71
CA GLY A 60 -10.16 -3.91 -5.59
C GLY A 60 -8.92 -3.55 -6.42
N GLY A 61 -7.73 -3.57 -5.83
CA GLY A 61 -6.48 -3.33 -6.57
C GLY A 61 -6.18 -4.44 -7.57
N SER A 62 -6.42 -5.69 -7.19
CA SER A 62 -6.08 -6.85 -8.03
C SER A 62 -6.87 -6.90 -9.33
N VAL A 63 -8.04 -6.23 -9.43
CA VAL A 63 -8.85 -6.23 -10.66
C VAL A 63 -8.08 -5.73 -11.89
N PHE A 64 -7.06 -4.86 -11.70
CA PHE A 64 -6.21 -4.39 -12.79
C PHE A 64 -5.40 -5.52 -13.44
N ALA A 65 -5.12 -6.60 -12.71
CA ALA A 65 -4.46 -7.79 -13.27
C ALA A 65 -5.29 -8.48 -14.37
N ALA A 66 -6.62 -8.33 -14.35
CA ALA A 66 -7.50 -8.92 -15.38
C ALA A 66 -7.27 -8.31 -16.78
N LEU A 67 -6.68 -7.11 -16.84
CA LEU A 67 -6.31 -6.45 -18.11
C LEU A 67 -5.08 -7.08 -18.77
N ARG A 68 -4.30 -7.86 -18.01
CA ARG A 68 -3.07 -8.51 -18.48
C ARG A 68 -3.02 -9.97 -17.99
N PRO A 69 -3.80 -10.88 -18.60
CA PRO A 69 -3.91 -12.28 -18.15
C PRO A 69 -2.56 -12.98 -18.05
N ASP A 70 -1.66 -12.75 -19.01
CA ASP A 70 -0.36 -13.41 -19.09
C ASP A 70 0.55 -13.12 -17.90
N CYS A 71 0.38 -11.97 -17.24
CA CYS A 71 1.12 -11.62 -16.02
C CYS A 71 0.20 -11.47 -14.80
N ALA A 72 -1.05 -11.93 -14.86
CA ALA A 72 -2.00 -11.77 -13.78
C ALA A 72 -1.51 -12.38 -12.45
N PRO A 73 -0.91 -13.59 -12.40
CA PRO A 73 -0.36 -14.12 -11.16
C PRO A 73 0.71 -13.23 -10.51
N THR A 74 1.67 -12.74 -11.30
CA THR A 74 2.73 -11.82 -10.84
C THR A 74 2.15 -10.47 -10.39
N LEU A 75 1.18 -9.93 -11.14
CA LEU A 75 0.51 -8.68 -10.77
C LEU A 75 -0.29 -8.82 -9.48
N VAL A 76 -1.03 -9.92 -9.29
CA VAL A 76 -1.78 -10.16 -8.05
C VAL A 76 -0.83 -10.28 -6.86
N ARG A 77 0.26 -11.05 -6.97
CA ARG A 77 1.29 -11.15 -5.93
C ARG A 77 1.86 -9.77 -5.56
N LEU A 78 2.25 -8.98 -6.56
CA LEU A 78 2.76 -7.62 -6.39
C LEU A 78 1.75 -6.70 -5.69
N ILE A 79 0.52 -6.67 -6.19
CA ILE A 79 -0.53 -5.79 -5.68
C ILE A 79 -0.89 -6.16 -4.24
N VAL A 80 -1.08 -7.46 -3.95
CA VAL A 80 -1.41 -7.92 -2.60
C VAL A 80 -0.27 -7.60 -1.63
N ALA A 81 0.98 -7.86 -2.01
CA ALA A 81 2.11 -7.57 -1.13
C ALA A 81 2.26 -6.07 -0.86
N LEU A 82 2.23 -5.23 -1.91
CA LEU A 82 2.37 -3.78 -1.77
C LEU A 82 1.22 -3.16 -0.97
N GLN A 83 -0.02 -3.60 -1.24
CA GLN A 83 -1.19 -3.13 -0.51
C GLN A 83 -1.17 -3.61 0.95
N THR A 84 -0.73 -4.83 1.22
CA THR A 84 -0.56 -5.34 2.59
C THR A 84 0.48 -4.53 3.37
N ILE A 85 1.61 -4.14 2.73
CA ILE A 85 2.58 -3.22 3.35
C ILE A 85 1.88 -1.90 3.70
N SER A 86 1.22 -1.29 2.71
CA SER A 86 0.51 -0.02 2.86
C SER A 86 -0.48 -0.03 4.04
N ASP A 87 -1.35 -1.03 4.10
CA ASP A 87 -2.38 -1.15 5.12
C ASP A 87 -1.80 -1.47 6.50
N TYR A 88 -0.73 -2.27 6.55
CA TYR A 88 -0.02 -2.59 7.79
C TYR A 88 0.69 -1.36 8.37
N LEU A 89 1.40 -0.61 7.54
CA LEU A 89 2.10 0.60 7.97
C LEU A 89 1.13 1.71 8.37
N ASP A 90 -0.01 1.85 7.69
CA ASP A 90 -1.08 2.78 8.09
C ASP A 90 -1.62 2.44 9.49
N ASN A 91 -1.89 1.15 9.77
CA ASN A 91 -2.31 0.71 11.11
C ASN A 91 -1.24 1.02 12.17
N LEU A 92 0.04 0.79 11.85
CA LEU A 92 1.13 1.12 12.76
C LEU A 92 1.21 2.61 13.02
N CYS A 93 0.99 3.47 12.03
CA CYS A 93 1.04 4.92 12.22
C CYS A 93 -0.17 5.46 12.99
N ASP A 94 -1.38 4.96 12.70
CA ASP A 94 -2.64 5.36 13.35
C ASP A 94 -2.69 4.97 14.84
N ARG A 95 -2.16 3.78 15.17
CA ARG A 95 -2.24 3.19 16.51
C ARG A 95 -0.94 3.30 17.32
N SER A 96 0.07 3.98 16.79
CA SER A 96 1.36 4.17 17.47
C SER A 96 1.31 5.29 18.50
N VAL A 97 2.12 5.11 19.56
CA VAL A 97 2.40 6.12 20.59
C VAL A 97 3.51 7.09 20.18
N SER A 98 4.24 6.80 19.10
CA SER A 98 5.44 7.54 18.66
C SER A 98 5.11 8.97 18.23
N CYS A 99 4.02 9.17 17.48
CA CYS A 99 3.63 10.47 16.88
C CYS A 99 4.79 11.23 16.19
N ASP A 100 5.89 10.55 15.87
CA ASP A 100 7.13 11.10 15.35
C ASP A 100 7.19 10.88 13.84
N GLU A 101 7.28 11.98 13.12
CA GLU A 101 7.40 11.99 11.66
C GLU A 101 8.64 11.20 11.18
N THR A 102 9.71 11.16 11.97
CA THR A 102 10.96 10.44 11.64
C THR A 102 10.76 8.93 11.70
N ASP A 103 10.04 8.44 12.72
CA ASP A 103 9.66 7.03 12.84
C ASP A 103 8.75 6.62 11.68
N PHE A 104 7.71 7.41 11.39
CA PHE A 104 6.80 7.11 10.29
C PHE A 104 7.50 7.12 8.93
N ARG A 105 8.46 8.03 8.70
CA ARG A 105 9.31 8.00 7.50
C ARG A 105 10.15 6.74 7.44
N ARG A 106 10.69 6.28 8.56
CA ARG A 106 11.51 5.07 8.61
C ARG A 106 10.72 3.81 8.31
N LEU A 107 9.51 3.70 8.86
CA LEU A 107 8.56 2.62 8.52
C LEU A 107 8.22 2.64 7.02
N HIS A 108 7.87 3.80 6.49
CA HIS A 108 7.46 3.97 5.09
C HIS A 108 8.59 3.80 4.08
N GLN A 109 9.86 3.76 4.51
CA GLN A 109 10.97 3.34 3.66
C GLN A 109 10.73 1.94 3.06
N ALA A 110 10.01 1.06 3.77
CA ALA A 110 9.65 -0.26 3.25
C ALA A 110 8.86 -0.19 1.93
N MET A 111 7.96 0.80 1.77
CA MET A 111 7.22 0.98 0.52
C MET A 111 8.13 1.40 -0.63
N LEU A 112 9.10 2.29 -0.40
CA LEU A 112 10.08 2.69 -1.41
C LEU A 112 10.99 1.53 -1.79
N ASP A 113 11.43 0.76 -0.80
CA ASP A 113 12.26 -0.42 -0.99
C ASP A 113 11.49 -1.51 -1.76
N ALA A 114 10.18 -1.66 -1.56
CA ALA A 114 9.34 -2.63 -2.26
C ALA A 114 9.25 -2.37 -3.77
N VAL A 115 9.43 -1.11 -4.19
CA VAL A 115 9.39 -0.67 -5.60
C VAL A 115 10.78 -0.32 -6.15
N ASP A 116 11.84 -0.73 -5.46
CA ASP A 116 13.22 -0.62 -5.92
C ASP A 116 13.89 -2.00 -5.87
N GLU A 117 14.12 -2.59 -7.05
CA GLU A 117 14.69 -3.92 -7.16
C GLU A 117 16.20 -4.00 -6.88
N THR A 118 16.86 -2.86 -6.64
CA THR A 118 18.34 -2.78 -6.55
C THR A 118 18.84 -2.36 -5.17
N GLY A 119 18.02 -1.70 -4.36
CA GLY A 119 18.41 -1.19 -3.05
C GLY A 119 18.61 -2.26 -1.97
N PRO A 120 19.34 -1.96 -0.89
CA PRO A 120 19.37 -2.82 0.30
C PRO A 120 17.99 -2.89 0.96
N LEU A 121 17.81 -3.84 1.88
CA LEU A 121 16.75 -3.76 2.87
C LEU A 121 17.24 -2.93 4.06
N HIS A 122 16.32 -2.23 4.70
CA HIS A 122 16.61 -1.44 5.88
C HIS A 122 15.97 -2.04 7.13
N ASP A 123 16.51 -1.70 8.31
CA ASP A 123 15.79 -1.88 9.58
C ASP A 123 14.68 -0.82 9.67
N TYR A 124 13.48 -1.17 9.23
CA TYR A 124 12.32 -0.29 9.18
C TYR A 124 11.79 0.08 10.57
N TYR A 125 12.10 -0.72 11.60
CA TYR A 125 11.65 -0.49 12.98
C TYR A 125 12.72 0.20 13.84
N ALA A 126 13.83 0.67 13.25
CA ALA A 126 14.97 1.25 13.96
C ALA A 126 14.59 2.41 14.91
N LEU A 127 13.50 3.13 14.61
CA LEU A 127 12.97 4.23 15.40
C LEU A 127 11.62 3.92 16.06
N HIS A 128 11.06 2.73 15.81
CA HIS A 128 9.73 2.36 16.30
C HIS A 128 9.82 1.74 17.72
N PRO A 129 8.87 2.03 18.63
CA PRO A 129 8.80 1.41 19.96
C PRO A 129 8.54 -0.10 19.88
N ASN A 130 7.77 -0.56 18.90
CA ASN A 130 7.54 -1.98 18.67
C ASN A 130 8.53 -2.49 17.61
N ARG A 131 9.24 -3.57 17.94
CA ARG A 131 10.22 -4.19 17.04
C ARG A 131 9.99 -5.69 17.00
N ASP A 132 10.69 -6.33 16.08
CA ASP A 132 10.65 -7.77 15.83
C ASP A 132 9.28 -8.26 15.33
N ASP A 133 9.10 -8.12 14.02
CA ASP A 133 7.97 -8.70 13.29
C ASP A 133 8.28 -10.11 12.73
N GLY A 134 9.37 -10.75 13.17
CA GLY A 134 9.80 -12.03 12.62
C GLY A 134 10.17 -11.99 11.12
N GLY A 135 10.47 -10.82 10.56
CA GLY A 135 10.82 -10.62 9.16
C GLY A 135 9.62 -10.52 8.21
N TYR A 136 8.41 -10.28 8.74
CA TYR A 136 7.18 -10.21 7.97
C TYR A 136 7.19 -9.08 6.91
N LEU A 137 7.48 -7.85 7.32
CA LEU A 137 7.57 -6.67 6.46
C LEU A 137 8.70 -6.81 5.44
N ALA A 138 9.87 -7.30 5.87
CA ALA A 138 10.97 -7.58 4.97
C ALA A 138 10.59 -8.63 3.89
N ALA A 139 9.82 -9.65 4.25
CA ALA A 139 9.34 -10.64 3.31
C ALA A 139 8.35 -10.07 2.29
N LEU A 140 7.43 -9.19 2.72
CA LEU A 140 6.53 -8.48 1.80
C LEU A 140 7.30 -7.60 0.81
N VAL A 141 8.31 -6.85 1.29
CA VAL A 141 9.19 -6.03 0.44
C VAL A 141 9.90 -6.90 -0.60
N GLN A 142 10.43 -8.05 -0.18
CA GLN A 142 11.09 -8.98 -1.09
C GLN A 142 10.13 -9.61 -2.11
N GLU A 143 8.88 -9.87 -1.74
CA GLU A 143 7.86 -10.34 -2.68
C GLU A 143 7.61 -9.29 -3.77
N CYS A 144 7.44 -8.02 -3.40
CA CYS A 144 7.29 -6.93 -4.36
C CYS A 144 8.50 -6.87 -5.31
N ARG A 145 9.72 -6.88 -4.76
CA ARG A 145 10.97 -6.89 -5.53
C ARG A 145 11.06 -8.07 -6.50
N ALA A 146 10.68 -9.27 -6.07
CA ALA A 146 10.66 -10.44 -6.93
C ALA A 146 9.67 -10.24 -8.09
N CYS A 147 8.46 -9.77 -7.81
CA CYS A 147 7.44 -9.56 -8.82
C CYS A 147 7.83 -8.46 -9.82
N VAL A 148 8.39 -7.33 -9.38
CA VAL A 148 8.79 -6.27 -10.32
C VAL A 148 9.95 -6.67 -11.23
N ARG A 149 10.83 -7.58 -10.79
CA ARG A 149 11.88 -8.16 -11.66
C ARG A 149 11.32 -9.09 -12.74
N GLU A 150 10.18 -9.74 -12.48
CA GLU A 150 9.48 -10.58 -13.46
C GLU A 150 8.73 -9.74 -14.52
N LEU A 151 8.50 -8.45 -14.28
CA LEU A 151 7.77 -7.56 -15.19
C LEU A 151 8.72 -6.88 -16.19
N PRO A 152 8.72 -7.26 -17.49
CA PRO A 152 9.76 -6.84 -18.44
C PRO A 152 9.79 -5.33 -18.70
N SER A 153 8.65 -4.65 -18.52
CA SER A 153 8.53 -3.21 -18.74
C SER A 153 8.59 -2.39 -17.44
N TYR A 154 8.81 -3.02 -16.28
CA TYR A 154 8.91 -2.29 -15.01
C TYR A 154 10.03 -1.23 -15.01
N PRO A 155 11.24 -1.48 -15.57
CA PRO A 155 12.29 -0.47 -15.63
C PRO A 155 11.87 0.86 -16.26
N VAL A 156 10.92 0.83 -17.21
CA VAL A 156 10.40 2.02 -17.91
C VAL A 156 9.51 2.87 -17.00
N VAL A 157 8.80 2.25 -16.06
CA VAL A 157 7.85 2.93 -15.16
C VAL A 157 8.35 3.10 -13.73
N ARG A 158 9.49 2.48 -13.38
CA ARG A 158 10.07 2.46 -12.03
C ARG A 158 10.13 3.84 -11.38
N GLU A 159 10.73 4.83 -12.04
CA GLU A 159 10.88 6.17 -11.45
C GLU A 159 9.52 6.85 -11.22
N ARG A 160 8.54 6.59 -12.10
CA ARG A 160 7.17 7.07 -11.91
C ARG A 160 6.50 6.39 -10.71
N VAL A 161 6.67 5.08 -10.56
CA VAL A 161 6.14 4.32 -9.42
C VAL A 161 6.79 4.80 -8.11
N LYS A 162 8.12 4.93 -8.07
CA LYS A 162 8.86 5.49 -6.91
C LYS A 162 8.37 6.88 -6.55
N GLY A 163 8.12 7.75 -7.54
CA GLY A 163 7.53 9.07 -7.32
C GLY A 163 6.14 9.02 -6.69
N LEU A 164 5.26 8.13 -7.16
CA LEU A 164 3.92 7.95 -6.60
C LEU A 164 3.96 7.39 -5.17
N VAL A 165 4.83 6.41 -4.92
CA VAL A 165 5.05 5.86 -3.58
C VAL A 165 5.63 6.93 -2.64
N GLY A 166 6.54 7.77 -3.12
CA GLY A 166 7.07 8.90 -2.34
C GLY A 166 5.96 9.87 -1.91
N LEU A 167 5.05 10.23 -2.83
CA LEU A 167 3.90 11.08 -2.49
C LEU A 167 2.96 10.41 -1.48
N TYR A 168 2.72 9.11 -1.63
CA TYR A 168 1.93 8.34 -0.67
C TYR A 168 2.57 8.35 0.72
N ASN A 169 3.88 8.08 0.80
CA ASN A 169 4.63 8.07 2.05
C ASN A 169 4.59 9.44 2.75
N ASP A 170 4.78 10.53 2.00
CA ASP A 170 4.65 11.88 2.55
C ASP A 170 3.26 12.11 3.14
N LEU A 171 2.20 11.77 2.41
CA LEU A 171 0.83 11.88 2.90
C LEU A 171 0.65 11.10 4.21
N GLN A 172 1.13 9.86 4.28
CA GLN A 172 1.02 9.00 5.47
C GLN A 172 1.76 9.60 6.67
N VAL A 173 2.94 10.16 6.46
CA VAL A 173 3.72 10.81 7.53
C VAL A 173 3.00 12.04 8.06
N TYR A 174 2.53 12.93 7.17
CA TYR A 174 1.91 14.17 7.61
C TYR A 174 0.52 13.97 8.20
N LYS A 175 -0.29 13.06 7.64
CA LYS A 175 -1.65 12.80 8.15
C LYS A 175 -1.64 12.13 9.53
N HIS A 176 -0.58 11.40 9.88
CA HIS A 176 -0.42 10.77 11.19
C HIS A 176 0.44 11.58 12.17
N GLY A 177 1.10 12.65 11.68
CA GLY A 177 1.88 13.56 12.50
C GLY A 177 1.05 14.32 13.55
N PRO A 178 1.71 15.16 14.38
CA PRO A 178 1.10 15.83 15.52
C PRO A 178 -0.14 16.64 15.13
N LEU A 179 -1.28 16.37 15.79
CA LEU A 179 -2.59 16.98 15.47
C LEU A 179 -2.53 18.51 15.32
N LYS A 180 -1.79 19.19 16.21
CA LYS A 180 -1.64 20.66 16.19
C LYS A 180 -0.99 21.22 14.93
N ARG A 181 -0.20 20.43 14.20
CA ARG A 181 0.53 20.85 12.99
C ARG A 181 0.08 20.13 11.73
N ARG A 182 -0.73 19.07 11.85
CA ARG A 182 -1.14 18.16 10.79
C ARG A 182 -1.68 18.89 9.55
N GLU A 183 -2.69 19.74 9.74
CA GLU A 183 -3.32 20.50 8.64
C GLU A 183 -2.29 21.38 7.92
N LYS A 184 -1.54 22.18 8.68
CA LYS A 184 -0.49 23.04 8.12
C LYS A 184 0.57 22.25 7.35
N LEU A 185 1.02 21.10 7.87
CA LEU A 185 1.99 20.25 7.19
C LEU A 185 1.45 19.72 5.86
N LEU A 186 0.18 19.31 5.82
CA LEU A 186 -0.51 18.86 4.61
C LEU A 186 -0.69 20.00 3.60
N GLU A 187 -1.08 21.20 4.04
CA GLU A 187 -1.21 22.39 3.19
C GLU A 187 0.13 22.80 2.57
N ASP A 188 1.17 22.86 3.40
CA ASP A 188 2.53 23.20 3.00
C ASP A 188 3.07 22.16 2.00
N TRP A 189 2.83 20.87 2.28
CA TRP A 189 3.21 19.79 1.38
C TRP A 189 2.47 19.85 0.05
N PHE A 190 1.14 20.01 0.06
CA PHE A 190 0.34 20.14 -1.16
C PHE A 190 0.75 21.36 -1.99
N SER A 191 1.07 22.48 -1.34
CA SER A 191 1.59 23.68 -2.01
C SER A 191 2.91 23.41 -2.73
N ARG A 192 3.73 22.45 -2.27
CA ARG A 192 4.98 22.03 -2.92
C ARG A 192 4.82 20.90 -3.92
N GLN A 193 3.89 19.97 -3.73
CA GLN A 193 3.80 18.74 -4.52
C GLN A 193 2.54 18.62 -5.40
N GLY A 194 1.52 19.45 -5.18
CA GLY A 194 0.20 19.35 -5.83
C GLY A 194 0.21 19.57 -7.35
N GLY A 195 1.32 20.05 -7.93
CA GLY A 195 1.49 20.24 -9.37
C GLY A 195 0.29 20.97 -10.02
N PRO A 196 -0.36 20.38 -11.04
CA PRO A 196 -1.48 21.01 -11.76
C PRO A 196 -2.77 21.12 -10.92
N TRP A 197 -2.82 20.49 -9.74
CA TRP A 197 -4.00 20.50 -8.87
C TRP A 197 -4.00 21.66 -7.87
N ARG A 198 -2.91 22.44 -7.78
CA ARG A 198 -2.77 23.57 -6.85
C ARG A 198 -3.85 24.64 -7.04
N ASP A 199 -4.26 24.88 -8.28
CA ASP A 199 -5.26 25.90 -8.63
C ASP A 199 -6.68 25.54 -8.19
N ARG A 200 -6.91 24.31 -7.69
CA ARG A 200 -8.21 23.86 -7.15
C ARG A 200 -8.36 24.08 -5.63
N GLY A 201 -7.36 24.66 -4.97
CA GLY A 201 -7.38 25.03 -3.55
C GLY A 201 -7.01 23.89 -2.60
N SER A 202 -6.28 24.21 -1.53
CA SER A 202 -5.82 23.25 -0.50
C SER A 202 -6.96 22.60 0.28
N ALA A 203 -8.07 23.33 0.51
CA ALA A 203 -9.24 22.83 1.23
C ALA A 203 -9.90 21.61 0.54
N PHE A 204 -9.91 21.57 -0.79
CA PHE A 204 -10.45 20.42 -1.55
C PHE A 204 -9.59 19.16 -1.35
N PHE A 205 -8.27 19.34 -1.25
CA PHE A 205 -7.32 18.25 -1.04
C PHE A 205 -7.37 17.70 0.39
N ILE A 206 -7.49 18.57 1.40
CA ILE A 206 -7.66 18.15 2.80
C ILE A 206 -8.94 17.32 2.96
N HIS A 207 -10.03 17.70 2.27
CA HIS A 207 -11.26 16.92 2.35
C HIS A 207 -11.12 15.52 1.75
N LEU A 208 -10.31 15.36 0.69
CA LEU A 208 -9.97 14.06 0.08
C LEU A 208 -9.02 13.23 0.94
N SER A 209 -8.08 13.85 1.67
CA SER A 209 -7.20 13.11 2.59
C SER A 209 -7.92 12.55 3.82
N HIS A 210 -9.10 13.09 4.14
CA HIS A 210 -10.01 12.55 5.17
C HIS A 210 -11.03 11.54 4.62
N ALA A 211 -11.26 11.50 3.31
CA ALA A 211 -12.24 10.60 2.68
C ALA A 211 -11.78 9.12 2.60
N GLY A 212 -10.55 8.81 3.02
CA GLY A 212 -10.07 7.45 3.23
C GLY A 212 -10.51 6.84 4.58
N ASP A 213 -11.02 7.66 5.49
CA ASP A 213 -11.43 7.26 6.84
C ASP A 213 -12.97 7.15 6.89
N GLY A 214 -13.50 6.12 6.22
CA GLY A 214 -14.91 5.74 6.37
C GLY A 214 -15.15 5.17 7.77
N GLU A 215 -15.96 5.89 8.55
CA GLU A 215 -16.81 5.43 9.67
C GLU A 215 -16.22 4.40 10.66
N GLU A 216 -15.59 4.89 11.73
CA GLU A 216 -15.67 4.23 13.05
C GLU A 216 -15.38 5.24 14.17
N ARG A 217 -16.34 6.16 14.37
CA ARG A 217 -16.55 6.85 15.65
C ARG A 217 -18.04 6.97 15.92
N VAL A 218 -18.67 5.87 16.33
CA VAL A 218 -19.58 5.72 17.49
C VAL A 218 -19.56 4.25 17.88
#